data_AF-S7T6U9-F1
#
_entry.id   AF-S7T6U9-F1
#
_cell.length_a   1.000
_cell.length_b   1.000
_cell.length_c   1.000
_cell.angle_alpha   90.00
_cell.angle_beta   90.00
_cell.angle_gamma   90.00
#
_symmetry.space_group_name_H-M   'P 1'
#
loop_
_entity.id
_entity.type
_entity.pdbx_description
1 polymer ?
#
loop_
_entity_poly.entity_id
_entity_poly.type
_entity_poly.pdbx_seq_one_letter_code
_entity_poly.pdbx_strand_id
1 'polypeptide(L)'
;MRSLRGERRTVIPERNDTKEGGRRQGFREVHESVAGTLPETGRTAMRAHLLNIPCCNTGGRPLSEADLFGRAVLVQFFDDDPAGLLAWRETAEFIADQGRGVLPCGVFSPEDAAAAERETMRKMVRRLNVVWPVTADASGDLRAVFAVPRLPLTVLLDPDGNEVWRGEPDDLPETGAIIAAWRRDGLLDTTPFVPSPEEELRFDDVLHFPEAVAACDGLVVVADTGAHRLMAGRFIDERPLAVVEWIVGKMPGFSSGTFAEASFFGPRGLAFSPDGSALAVADSLNHAVRLADLETRTVRTLPGFVRLPTAVAYLGETLFAAAPCAGAIVRMNEKGPEIAARVPGVLALAGDGERLWFLDGAGGIGWFDPGNGATGALALSRPLVRPAGLCLAQADGLLLCVAETGANAVATIDPATGEVKTRAGKGRGYVDGFRPRFFGPRGIAAMSRTLFVADTSNHALRAVSLAESGAGSVTLYAAAE
;
A
#
# COMPACT_ATOMS: atom_id res chain seq x y z
N MET A 1 64.51 -45.83 -26.60
CA MET A 1 64.56 -46.75 -25.43
C MET A 1 64.33 -45.93 -24.17
N ARG A 2 63.37 -46.38 -23.33
CA ARG A 2 63.07 -45.98 -21.92
C ARG A 2 62.64 -44.51 -21.72
N SER A 3 61.36 -44.15 -21.55
CA SER A 3 60.30 -44.62 -20.64
C SER A 3 60.71 -44.59 -19.17
N LEU A 4 60.23 -43.57 -18.45
CA LEU A 4 60.00 -43.60 -17.00
C LEU A 4 58.61 -43.03 -16.73
N ARG A 5 57.74 -43.92 -16.22
CA ARG A 5 56.39 -43.65 -15.72
C ARG A 5 56.48 -42.99 -14.34
N GLY A 6 55.55 -42.09 -14.06
CA GLY A 6 55.26 -41.59 -12.72
C GLY A 6 53.79 -41.19 -12.64
N GLU A 7 52.95 -42.14 -12.23
CA GLU A 7 51.53 -41.94 -11.93
C GLU A 7 51.37 -40.99 -10.73
N ARG A 8 50.68 -39.86 -10.90
CA ARG A 8 50.15 -39.07 -9.77
C ARG A 8 48.73 -39.52 -9.48
N ARG A 9 48.55 -40.29 -8.41
CA ARG A 9 47.25 -40.47 -7.73
C ARG A 9 46.87 -39.16 -7.06
N THR A 10 45.74 -38.59 -7.46
CA THR A 10 45.10 -37.46 -6.76
C THR A 10 44.41 -38.01 -5.51
N VAL A 11 44.94 -37.70 -4.34
CA VAL A 11 44.30 -37.97 -3.04
C VAL A 11 43.22 -36.91 -2.84
N ILE A 12 41.96 -37.33 -2.73
CA ILE A 12 40.85 -36.50 -2.26
C ILE A 12 41.04 -36.34 -0.74
N PRO A 13 41.15 -35.13 -0.18
CA PRO A 13 41.17 -34.99 1.26
C PRO A 13 39.75 -35.17 1.79
N GLU A 14 39.59 -36.09 2.75
CA GLU A 14 38.38 -36.23 3.56
C GLU A 14 38.01 -34.88 4.19
N ARG A 15 36.72 -34.52 4.11
CA ARG A 15 36.16 -33.36 4.81
C ARG A 15 36.26 -33.62 6.31
N ASN A 16 37.03 -32.77 7.00
CA ASN A 16 37.04 -32.71 8.45
C ASN A 16 35.71 -32.08 8.95
N ASP A 17 34.88 -32.88 9.61
CA ASP A 17 33.61 -32.50 10.27
C ASP A 17 33.80 -31.61 11.52
N THR A 18 35.00 -31.07 11.76
CA THR A 18 35.32 -30.30 12.98
C THR A 18 35.03 -28.81 12.88
N LYS A 19 34.69 -28.26 11.70
CA LYS A 19 34.35 -26.84 11.53
C LYS A 19 32.87 -26.50 11.85
N GLU A 20 31.96 -27.48 11.80
CA GLU A 20 30.56 -27.26 12.18
C GLU A 20 30.38 -27.11 13.70
N GLY A 21 31.13 -27.87 14.49
CA GLY A 21 31.09 -27.80 15.96
C GLY A 21 31.56 -26.45 16.52
N GLY A 22 32.61 -25.87 15.93
CA GLY A 22 33.15 -24.56 16.37
C GLY A 22 32.24 -23.38 16.03
N ARG A 23 31.48 -23.45 14.93
CA ARG A 23 30.46 -22.45 14.60
C ARG A 23 29.32 -22.51 15.62
N ARG A 24 28.75 -23.69 15.86
CA ARG A 24 27.63 -23.90 16.82
C ARG A 24 27.94 -23.43 18.24
N GLN A 25 29.19 -23.54 18.68
CA GLN A 25 29.61 -23.13 20.02
C GLN A 25 29.70 -21.60 20.16
N GLY A 26 30.21 -20.89 19.14
CA GLY A 26 30.17 -19.43 19.10
C GLY A 26 28.74 -18.86 18.97
N PHE A 27 27.85 -19.56 18.26
CA PHE A 27 26.42 -19.20 18.20
C PHE A 27 25.76 -19.22 19.58
N ARG A 28 26.04 -20.25 20.40
CA ARG A 28 25.42 -20.40 21.73
C ARG A 28 25.78 -19.26 22.69
N GLU A 29 27.04 -18.81 22.68
CA GLU A 29 27.50 -17.72 23.55
C GLU A 29 26.90 -16.36 23.17
N VAL A 30 26.74 -16.07 21.87
CA VAL A 30 26.09 -14.83 21.42
C VAL A 30 24.57 -14.87 21.71
N HIS A 31 23.93 -16.03 21.48
CA HIS A 31 22.51 -16.24 21.72
C HIS A 31 22.13 -16.10 23.20
N GLU A 32 22.95 -16.61 24.13
CA GLU A 32 22.73 -16.48 25.59
C GLU A 32 23.00 -15.04 26.11
N SER A 33 23.81 -14.24 25.41
CA SER A 33 24.12 -12.86 25.82
C SER A 33 23.07 -11.82 25.40
N VAL A 34 22.24 -12.13 24.40
CA VAL A 34 21.26 -11.20 23.81
C VAL A 34 19.80 -11.67 24.00
N ALA A 35 19.55 -12.98 24.06
CA ALA A 35 18.19 -13.51 24.22
C ALA A 35 17.85 -13.68 25.72
N GLY A 36 16.82 -12.96 26.18
CA GLY A 36 16.09 -13.39 27.37
C GLY A 36 15.62 -14.84 27.20
N THR A 37 15.62 -15.59 28.30
CA THR A 37 15.41 -17.05 28.34
C THR A 37 14.12 -17.49 27.64
N LEU A 38 14.24 -17.98 26.40
CA LEU A 38 13.27 -18.85 25.76
C LEU A 38 13.76 -20.31 25.85
N PRO A 39 12.88 -21.28 26.21
CA PRO A 39 13.32 -22.63 26.57
C PRO A 39 13.80 -23.47 25.37
N GLU A 40 14.99 -24.07 25.51
CA GLU A 40 15.54 -25.10 24.60
C GLU A 40 14.85 -26.46 24.83
N THR A 41 13.85 -26.83 24.04
CA THR A 41 13.51 -28.26 23.81
C THR A 41 12.78 -28.44 22.47
N GLY A 42 13.36 -29.25 21.58
CA GLY A 42 12.65 -29.99 20.52
C GLY A 42 11.78 -29.21 19.52
N ARG A 43 12.06 -27.94 19.25
CA ARG A 43 11.30 -27.15 18.27
C ARG A 43 11.86 -27.33 16.87
N THR A 44 11.03 -27.78 15.94
CA THR A 44 11.26 -27.53 14.51
C THR A 44 11.62 -26.05 14.35
N ALA A 45 12.71 -25.73 13.63
CA ALA A 45 13.09 -24.34 13.40
C ALA A 45 11.91 -23.57 12.79
N MET A 46 11.62 -22.35 13.26
CA MET A 46 10.48 -21.56 12.79
C MET A 46 10.52 -21.32 11.28
N ARG A 47 11.72 -21.24 10.70
CA ARG A 47 11.90 -21.16 9.24
C ARG A 47 11.21 -22.31 8.48
N ALA A 48 11.09 -23.50 9.06
CA ALA A 48 10.54 -24.66 8.38
C ALA A 48 9.06 -24.47 8.00
N HIS A 49 8.35 -23.64 8.76
CA HIS A 49 6.96 -23.29 8.48
C HIS A 49 6.81 -22.32 7.30
N LEU A 50 7.88 -21.66 6.86
CA LEU A 50 7.88 -20.79 5.68
C LEU A 50 8.18 -21.57 4.38
N LEU A 51 8.56 -22.84 4.49
CA LEU A 51 8.89 -23.70 3.36
C LEU A 51 7.64 -24.30 2.72
N ASN A 52 7.73 -24.61 1.43
CA ASN A 52 6.69 -25.28 0.66
C ASN A 52 5.36 -24.50 0.51
N ILE A 53 5.33 -23.22 0.89
CA ILE A 53 4.18 -22.35 0.67
C ILE A 53 4.43 -21.48 -0.57
N PRO A 54 3.53 -21.46 -1.58
CA PRO A 54 3.71 -20.63 -2.76
C PRO A 54 3.84 -19.15 -2.43
N CYS A 55 4.87 -18.50 -2.97
CA CYS A 55 5.09 -17.06 -2.79
C CYS A 55 4.86 -16.29 -4.09
N CYS A 56 4.47 -15.02 -3.96
CA CYS A 56 4.71 -14.01 -4.98
C CYS A 56 6.17 -13.57 -4.96
N ASN A 57 6.64 -13.00 -6.07
CA ASN A 57 8.01 -12.50 -6.23
C ASN A 57 9.12 -13.56 -6.19
N THR A 58 8.75 -14.83 -6.41
CA THR A 58 9.67 -15.97 -6.51
C THR A 58 9.47 -16.76 -7.82
N GLY A 59 8.73 -16.21 -8.79
CA GLY A 59 8.27 -16.96 -9.97
C GLY A 59 7.19 -17.98 -9.60
N GLY A 60 6.51 -17.77 -8.48
CA GLY A 60 5.47 -18.65 -7.95
C GLY A 60 5.94 -19.88 -7.19
N ARG A 61 7.26 -20.11 -7.08
CA ARG A 61 7.80 -21.24 -6.30
C ARG A 61 7.78 -20.93 -4.80
N PRO A 62 7.67 -21.94 -3.93
CA PRO A 62 7.94 -21.77 -2.51
C PRO A 62 9.38 -21.36 -2.20
N LEU A 63 9.58 -20.72 -1.05
CA LEU A 63 10.91 -20.57 -0.46
C LEU A 63 11.48 -21.96 -0.10
N SER A 64 12.78 -22.13 -0.37
CA SER A 64 13.53 -23.36 -0.13
C SER A 64 14.50 -23.20 1.04
N GLU A 65 15.00 -24.30 1.58
CA GLU A 65 16.04 -24.27 2.62
C GLU A 65 17.27 -23.46 2.16
N ALA A 66 17.66 -23.57 0.89
CA ALA A 66 18.77 -22.80 0.34
C ALA A 66 18.50 -21.28 0.29
N ASP A 67 17.24 -20.87 0.23
CA ASP A 67 16.87 -19.45 0.28
C ASP A 67 16.96 -18.89 1.71
N LEU A 68 16.71 -19.71 2.74
CA LEU A 68 16.57 -19.26 4.13
C LEU A 68 17.79 -19.54 5.02
N PHE A 69 18.42 -20.71 4.85
CA PHE A 69 19.47 -21.19 5.74
C PHE A 69 20.69 -20.26 5.75
N GLY A 70 21.21 -19.98 6.94
CA GLY A 70 22.38 -19.12 7.11
C GLY A 70 22.06 -17.62 7.01
N ARG A 71 20.79 -17.20 6.86
CA ARG A 71 20.40 -15.79 6.75
C ARG A 71 19.63 -15.33 7.97
N ALA A 72 19.72 -14.04 8.26
CA ALA A 72 18.74 -13.38 9.12
C ALA A 72 17.42 -13.25 8.34
N VAL A 73 16.33 -13.88 8.80
CA VAL A 73 15.04 -13.81 8.11
C VAL A 73 14.10 -12.90 8.88
N LEU A 74 13.67 -11.80 8.26
CA LEU A 74 12.67 -10.89 8.81
C LEU A 74 11.30 -11.25 8.24
N VAL A 75 10.42 -11.79 9.09
CA VAL A 75 9.07 -12.17 8.72
C VAL A 75 8.12 -11.05 9.15
N GLN A 76 7.61 -10.29 8.18
CA GLN A 76 6.59 -9.27 8.42
C GLN A 76 5.21 -9.90 8.23
N PHE A 77 4.42 -9.98 9.30
CA PHE A 77 3.00 -10.27 9.24
C PHE A 77 2.23 -8.97 9.06
N PHE A 78 1.34 -8.90 8.07
CA PHE A 78 0.60 -7.68 7.74
C PHE A 78 -0.73 -7.97 7.04
N ASP A 79 -1.60 -6.96 7.03
CA ASP A 79 -2.86 -6.91 6.28
C ASP A 79 -2.80 -5.80 5.20
N ASP A 80 -3.85 -5.65 4.38
CA ASP A 80 -3.98 -4.66 3.31
C ASP A 80 -4.53 -3.31 3.77
N ASP A 81 -4.63 -3.14 5.10
CA ASP A 81 -4.97 -1.90 5.77
C ASP A 81 -3.81 -0.87 5.76
N PRO A 82 -4.06 0.40 6.09
CA PRO A 82 -3.01 1.42 6.05
C PRO A 82 -1.81 1.11 6.94
N ALA A 83 -2.01 0.53 8.13
CA ALA A 83 -0.94 0.21 9.07
C ALA A 83 -0.06 -0.94 8.55
N GLY A 84 -0.65 -2.01 8.04
CA GLY A 84 0.04 -3.16 7.47
C GLY A 84 0.82 -2.82 6.21
N LEU A 85 0.23 -2.05 5.29
CA LEU A 85 0.92 -1.60 4.08
C LEU A 85 2.07 -0.62 4.39
N LEU A 86 1.95 0.19 5.44
CA LEU A 86 3.03 1.05 5.90
C LEU A 86 4.17 0.24 6.51
N ALA A 87 3.85 -0.70 7.40
CA ALA A 87 4.82 -1.62 7.99
C ALA A 87 5.65 -2.37 6.94
N TRP A 88 4.96 -2.86 5.90
CA TRP A 88 5.60 -3.53 4.76
C TRP A 88 6.61 -2.62 4.05
N ARG A 89 6.29 -1.33 3.90
CA ARG A 89 7.15 -0.35 3.24
C ARG A 89 8.31 0.11 4.12
N GLU A 90 8.07 0.42 5.38
CA GLU A 90 9.10 0.88 6.33
C GLU A 90 10.13 -0.22 6.58
N THR A 91 9.68 -1.48 6.68
CA THR A 91 10.59 -2.63 6.73
C THR A 91 11.49 -2.63 5.50
N ALA A 92 10.99 -2.22 4.33
CA ALA A 92 11.76 -2.20 3.09
C ALA A 92 12.85 -1.16 3.05
N GLU A 93 12.61 -0.02 3.67
CA GLU A 93 13.60 1.02 3.86
C GLU A 93 14.65 0.57 4.87
N PHE A 94 14.23 -0.01 6.00
CA PHE A 94 15.16 -0.56 7.00
C PHE A 94 16.11 -1.62 6.42
N ILE A 95 15.59 -2.57 5.63
CA ILE A 95 16.40 -3.67 5.08
C ILE A 95 17.36 -3.18 3.99
N ALA A 96 17.00 -2.14 3.25
CA ALA A 96 17.92 -1.53 2.28
C ALA A 96 19.24 -1.10 2.96
N ASP A 97 19.16 -0.63 4.21
CA ASP A 97 20.31 -0.22 5.01
C ASP A 97 21.06 -1.39 5.67
N GLN A 98 20.40 -2.54 5.87
CA GLN A 98 21.03 -3.69 6.52
C GLN A 98 22.07 -4.40 5.63
N GLY A 99 21.98 -4.30 4.30
CA GLY A 99 22.90 -4.97 3.38
C GLY A 99 22.68 -6.49 3.26
N ARG A 100 23.69 -7.22 2.75
CA ARG A 100 23.55 -8.66 2.45
C ARG A 100 23.45 -9.54 3.70
N GLY A 101 22.83 -10.71 3.52
CA GLY A 101 22.63 -11.71 4.58
C GLY A 101 21.32 -11.59 5.33
N VAL A 102 20.49 -10.60 4.99
CA VAL A 102 19.12 -10.45 5.50
C VAL A 102 18.14 -10.79 4.39
N LEU A 103 17.13 -11.58 4.69
CA LEU A 103 16.03 -11.89 3.79
C LEU A 103 14.69 -11.43 4.41
N PRO A 104 14.07 -10.36 3.88
CA PRO A 104 12.67 -10.07 4.17
C PRO A 104 11.75 -11.11 3.55
N CYS A 105 10.73 -11.51 4.31
CA CYS A 105 9.59 -12.27 3.84
C CYS A 105 8.31 -11.66 4.39
N GLY A 106 7.26 -11.64 3.56
CA GLY A 106 5.92 -11.21 3.97
C GLY A 106 4.99 -12.39 4.19
N VAL A 107 4.23 -12.33 5.27
CA VAL A 107 3.07 -13.17 5.50
C VAL A 107 1.84 -12.27 5.48
N PHE A 108 1.14 -12.30 4.35
CA PHE A 108 -0.07 -11.52 4.13
C PHE A 108 -1.28 -12.28 4.69
N SER A 109 -1.84 -11.79 5.79
CA SER A 109 -2.88 -12.48 6.54
C SER A 109 -4.18 -11.66 6.59
N PRO A 110 -4.88 -11.51 5.45
CA PRO A 110 -6.06 -10.65 5.39
C PRO A 110 -7.26 -11.24 6.11
N GLU A 111 -8.11 -10.36 6.66
CA GLU A 111 -9.41 -10.77 7.19
C GLU A 111 -10.34 -11.33 6.09
N ASP A 112 -10.29 -10.77 4.88
CA ASP A 112 -11.05 -11.22 3.72
C ASP A 112 -10.22 -12.19 2.86
N ALA A 113 -10.63 -13.46 2.82
CA ALA A 113 -9.96 -14.48 2.01
C ALA A 113 -9.91 -14.14 0.50
N ALA A 114 -10.83 -13.33 -0.02
CA ALA A 114 -10.77 -12.87 -1.41
C ALA A 114 -9.59 -11.93 -1.69
N ALA A 115 -9.07 -11.24 -0.66
CA ALA A 115 -7.85 -10.44 -0.76
C ALA A 115 -6.61 -11.31 -0.96
N ALA A 116 -6.60 -12.52 -0.39
CA ALA A 116 -5.51 -13.49 -0.49
C ALA A 116 -5.46 -14.23 -1.84
N GLU A 117 -6.45 -14.04 -2.73
CA GLU A 117 -6.35 -14.56 -4.09
C GLU A 117 -5.06 -14.07 -4.74
N ARG A 118 -4.30 -15.00 -5.33
CA ARG A 118 -2.94 -14.78 -5.84
C ARG A 118 -2.79 -13.51 -6.67
N GLU A 119 -3.72 -13.27 -7.58
CA GLU A 119 -3.68 -12.10 -8.47
C GLU A 119 -3.95 -10.78 -7.72
N THR A 120 -4.87 -10.78 -6.77
CA THR A 120 -5.15 -9.62 -5.89
C THR A 120 -3.93 -9.29 -5.03
N MET A 121 -3.36 -10.31 -4.36
CA MET A 121 -2.14 -10.16 -3.55
C MET A 121 -0.97 -9.66 -4.41
N ARG A 122 -0.78 -10.24 -5.61
CA ARG A 122 0.28 -9.83 -6.55
C ARG A 122 0.17 -8.35 -6.93
N LYS A 123 -1.03 -7.86 -7.24
CA LYS A 123 -1.28 -6.44 -7.56
C LYS A 123 -1.03 -5.54 -6.35
N MET A 124 -1.48 -5.95 -5.16
CA MET A 124 -1.27 -5.21 -3.91
C MET A 124 0.23 -5.01 -3.59
N VAL A 125 1.04 -6.07 -3.65
CA VAL A 125 2.48 -5.96 -3.32
C VAL A 125 3.24 -5.12 -4.34
N ARG A 126 2.83 -5.16 -5.62
CA ARG A 126 3.43 -4.35 -6.70
C ARG A 126 3.11 -2.87 -6.58
N ARG A 127 1.89 -2.53 -6.17
CA ARG A 127 1.47 -1.15 -5.94
C ARG A 127 2.39 -0.42 -4.96
N LEU A 128 2.97 -1.14 -3.99
CA LEU A 128 3.94 -0.60 -3.05
C LEU A 128 5.39 -0.65 -3.54
N ASN A 129 5.65 -1.23 -4.72
CA ASN A 129 6.97 -1.42 -5.32
C ASN A 129 7.98 -2.11 -4.38
N VAL A 130 7.52 -3.12 -3.64
CA VAL A 130 8.35 -3.96 -2.77
C VAL A 130 8.33 -5.40 -3.32
N VAL A 131 9.49 -5.88 -3.76
CA VAL A 131 9.64 -7.13 -4.53
C VAL A 131 10.10 -8.31 -3.69
N TRP A 132 9.72 -8.35 -2.42
CA TRP A 132 10.11 -9.45 -1.53
C TRP A 132 9.20 -10.66 -1.67
N PRO A 133 9.68 -11.86 -1.30
CA PRO A 133 8.81 -13.01 -1.16
C PRO A 133 7.62 -12.71 -0.25
N VAL A 134 6.41 -12.93 -0.74
CA VAL A 134 5.17 -12.80 0.05
C VAL A 134 4.34 -14.04 -0.12
N THR A 135 3.93 -14.64 0.99
CA THR A 135 2.94 -15.71 1.01
C THR A 135 1.62 -15.21 1.59
N ALA A 136 0.52 -15.80 1.13
CA ALA A 136 -0.79 -15.59 1.73
C ALA A 136 -1.00 -16.54 2.92
N ASP A 137 -1.69 -16.06 3.94
CA ASP A 137 -2.08 -16.80 5.15
C ASP A 137 -3.53 -16.46 5.51
N ALA A 138 -4.46 -16.70 4.57
CA ALA A 138 -5.88 -16.46 4.77
C ALA A 138 -6.53 -17.39 5.81
N SER A 139 -5.95 -18.58 6.03
CA SER A 139 -6.41 -19.50 7.08
C SER A 139 -5.92 -19.09 8.47
N GLY A 140 -4.90 -18.23 8.57
CA GLY A 140 -4.26 -17.85 9.82
C GLY A 140 -3.37 -18.95 10.42
N ASP A 141 -3.03 -19.98 9.64
CA ASP A 141 -2.20 -21.09 10.11
C ASP A 141 -0.79 -20.62 10.46
N LEU A 142 -0.20 -19.76 9.63
CA LEU A 142 1.13 -19.19 9.92
C LEU A 142 1.05 -18.24 11.12
N ARG A 143 0.02 -17.39 11.20
CA ARG A 143 -0.20 -16.55 12.39
C ARG A 143 -0.33 -17.37 13.67
N ALA A 144 -1.03 -18.51 13.62
CA ALA A 144 -1.20 -19.39 14.77
C ALA A 144 0.14 -20.02 15.17
N VAL A 145 0.91 -20.54 14.20
CA VAL A 145 2.23 -21.14 14.44
C VAL A 145 3.21 -20.15 15.05
N PHE A 146 3.25 -18.92 14.54
CA PHE A 146 4.13 -17.85 15.04
C PHE A 146 3.55 -17.11 16.26
N ALA A 147 2.38 -17.52 16.75
CA ALA A 147 1.66 -16.87 17.85
C ALA A 147 1.56 -15.34 17.67
N VAL A 148 1.02 -14.91 16.53
CA VAL A 148 0.85 -13.49 16.13
C VAL A 148 -0.56 -13.01 16.50
N PRO A 149 -0.73 -12.26 17.61
CA PRO A 149 -2.06 -11.92 18.11
C PRO A 149 -2.71 -10.77 17.33
N ARG A 150 -1.91 -9.85 16.80
CA ARG A 150 -2.35 -8.67 16.05
C ARG A 150 -1.37 -8.36 14.92
N LEU A 151 -1.87 -7.64 13.93
CA LEU A 151 -1.11 -7.15 12.79
C LEU A 151 -0.98 -5.62 12.88
N PRO A 152 0.07 -5.04 12.28
CA PRO A 152 1.28 -5.71 11.80
C PRO A 152 2.18 -6.20 12.95
N LEU A 153 2.98 -7.23 12.70
CA LEU A 153 4.01 -7.72 13.64
C LEU A 153 5.22 -8.23 12.85
N THR A 154 6.42 -7.97 13.35
CA THR A 154 7.66 -8.44 12.74
C THR A 154 8.35 -9.45 13.64
N VAL A 155 8.85 -10.52 13.04
CA VAL A 155 9.63 -11.57 13.71
C VAL A 155 11.00 -11.66 13.04
N LEU A 156 12.07 -11.69 13.83
CA LEU A 156 13.42 -11.95 13.35
C LEU A 156 13.82 -13.40 13.68
N LEU A 157 14.17 -14.14 12.64
CA LEU A 157 14.79 -15.45 12.75
C LEU A 157 16.31 -15.34 12.58
N ASP A 158 17.04 -16.07 13.41
CA ASP A 158 18.49 -16.23 13.30
C ASP A 158 18.88 -17.09 12.08
N PRO A 159 20.18 -17.17 11.74
CA PRO A 159 20.68 -18.03 10.65
C PRO A 159 20.32 -19.52 10.79
N ASP A 160 20.09 -19.99 12.01
CA ASP A 160 19.65 -21.34 12.34
C ASP A 160 18.12 -21.50 12.35
N GLY A 161 17.38 -20.45 11.98
CA GLY A 161 15.94 -20.45 11.77
C GLY A 161 15.13 -20.36 13.06
N ASN A 162 15.74 -19.99 14.18
CA ASN A 162 15.06 -19.80 15.46
C ASN A 162 14.61 -18.35 15.61
N GLU A 163 13.44 -18.16 16.22
CA GLU A 163 12.99 -16.82 16.60
C GLU A 163 13.86 -16.27 17.72
N VAL A 164 14.43 -15.07 17.52
CA VAL A 164 15.26 -14.38 18.52
C VAL A 164 14.71 -13.02 18.91
N TRP A 165 13.79 -12.46 18.12
CA TRP A 165 13.18 -11.17 18.39
C TRP A 165 11.80 -11.09 17.74
N ARG A 166 10.90 -10.35 18.39
CA ARG A 166 9.60 -9.95 17.87
C ARG A 166 9.27 -8.53 18.33
N GLY A 167 8.57 -7.77 17.51
CA GLY A 167 8.17 -6.41 17.84
C GLY A 167 7.22 -5.81 16.83
N GLU A 168 6.71 -4.62 17.14
CA GLU A 168 5.99 -3.81 16.16
C GLU A 168 6.98 -3.23 15.13
N PRO A 169 6.50 -2.79 13.95
CA PRO A 169 7.36 -2.19 12.94
C PRO A 169 8.17 -1.00 13.46
N ASP A 170 7.62 -0.21 14.39
CA ASP A 170 8.30 0.94 14.99
C ASP A 170 9.51 0.52 15.85
N ASP A 171 9.54 -0.73 16.36
CA ASP A 171 10.64 -1.30 17.16
C ASP A 171 11.70 -2.01 16.30
N LEU A 172 11.45 -2.15 14.98
CA LEU A 172 12.34 -2.83 14.04
C LEU A 172 13.82 -2.38 14.10
N PRO A 173 14.16 -1.10 14.33
CA PRO A 173 15.56 -0.66 14.42
C PRO A 173 16.40 -1.39 15.49
N GLU A 174 15.79 -1.94 16.54
CA GLU A 174 16.48 -2.72 17.57
C GLU A 174 17.20 -3.95 17.00
N THR A 175 16.65 -4.54 15.93
CA THR A 175 17.22 -5.72 15.27
C THR A 175 18.55 -5.45 14.58
N GLY A 176 18.86 -4.18 14.26
CA GLY A 176 20.07 -3.80 13.54
C GLY A 176 21.35 -4.19 14.27
N ALA A 177 21.38 -4.06 15.61
CA ALA A 177 22.53 -4.45 16.42
C ALA A 177 22.76 -5.98 16.42
N ILE A 178 21.67 -6.75 16.44
CA ILE A 178 21.69 -8.22 16.39
C ILE A 178 22.26 -8.69 15.04
N ILE A 179 21.72 -8.16 13.94
CA ILE A 179 22.16 -8.47 12.57
C ILE A 179 23.62 -8.07 12.36
N ALA A 180 24.02 -6.90 12.87
CA ALA A 180 25.40 -6.44 12.79
C ALA A 180 26.38 -7.35 13.55
N ALA A 181 25.96 -7.94 14.67
CA ALA A 181 26.76 -8.92 15.40
C ALA A 181 26.98 -10.19 14.58
N TRP A 182 25.91 -10.80 14.06
CA TRP A 182 26.03 -11.99 13.20
C TRP A 182 26.88 -11.75 11.96
N ARG A 183 26.82 -10.55 11.39
CA ARG A 183 27.67 -10.15 10.27
C ARG A 183 29.14 -10.09 10.67
N ARG A 184 29.45 -9.44 11.80
CA ARG A 184 30.83 -9.33 12.32
C ARG A 184 31.45 -10.70 12.56
N ASP A 185 30.63 -11.63 13.05
CA ASP A 185 31.06 -12.97 13.43
C ASP A 185 31.08 -13.95 12.23
N GLY A 186 30.71 -13.48 11.03
CA GLY A 186 30.75 -14.27 9.80
C GLY A 186 29.70 -15.38 9.74
N LEU A 187 28.55 -15.17 10.41
CA LEU A 187 27.47 -16.14 10.55
C LEU A 187 26.43 -16.04 9.43
N LEU A 188 26.43 -14.95 8.66
CA LEU A 188 25.47 -14.71 7.59
C LEU A 188 25.94 -15.23 6.23
N ASP A 189 25.09 -15.98 5.53
CA ASP A 189 25.20 -16.24 4.10
C ASP A 189 24.87 -14.96 3.33
N THR A 190 25.90 -14.37 2.72
CA THR A 190 25.79 -13.12 1.96
C THR A 190 25.53 -13.33 0.48
N THR A 191 25.26 -14.57 0.04
CA THR A 191 24.84 -14.85 -1.34
C THR A 191 23.58 -14.03 -1.66
N PRO A 192 23.51 -13.29 -2.77
CA PRO A 192 22.30 -12.51 -3.07
C PRO A 192 21.08 -13.41 -3.26
N PHE A 193 19.99 -13.12 -2.55
CA PHE A 193 18.68 -13.63 -2.93
C PHE A 193 18.20 -12.80 -4.13
N VAL A 194 17.79 -13.47 -5.21
CA VAL A 194 17.31 -12.81 -6.43
C VAL A 194 15.80 -12.97 -6.50
N PRO A 195 15.02 -11.92 -6.23
CA PRO A 195 13.58 -11.95 -6.44
C PRO A 195 13.26 -12.24 -7.91
N SER A 196 12.15 -12.93 -8.13
CA SER A 196 11.60 -13.18 -9.45
C SER A 196 10.13 -12.76 -9.48
N PRO A 197 9.83 -11.45 -9.57
CA PRO A 197 8.47 -10.97 -9.80
C PRO A 197 7.90 -11.61 -11.06
N GLU A 198 6.66 -12.10 -10.98
CA GLU A 198 5.99 -12.72 -12.13
C GLU A 198 5.81 -11.72 -13.29
N GLU A 199 5.80 -12.17 -14.54
CA GLU A 199 5.50 -11.25 -15.64
C GLU A 199 4.06 -10.76 -15.59
N GLU A 200 3.84 -9.57 -16.14
CA GLU A 200 2.53 -8.97 -16.30
C GLU A 200 2.40 -8.55 -17.75
N LEU A 201 1.37 -9.07 -18.42
CA LEU A 201 1.02 -8.63 -19.77
C LEU A 201 0.55 -7.18 -19.66
N ARG A 202 1.43 -6.25 -20.01
CA ARG A 202 1.13 -4.82 -20.07
C ARG A 202 0.62 -4.49 -21.46
N PHE A 203 -0.55 -3.89 -21.53
CA PHE A 203 -1.05 -3.26 -22.74
C PHE A 203 -0.99 -1.75 -22.48
N ASP A 204 0.08 -1.09 -22.93
CA ASP A 204 0.09 0.35 -23.21
C ASP A 204 -0.23 1.36 -22.08
N ASP A 205 0.02 1.03 -20.80
CA ASP A 205 -0.46 1.86 -19.68
C ASP A 205 0.21 3.25 -19.55
N VAL A 206 -0.62 4.31 -19.65
CA VAL A 206 -0.26 5.69 -19.29
C VAL A 206 -0.19 5.87 -17.76
N LEU A 207 -1.03 5.17 -16.99
CA LEU A 207 -1.11 5.24 -15.52
C LEU A 207 -0.55 3.97 -14.85
N HIS A 208 -0.07 4.08 -13.63
CA HIS A 208 0.50 3.01 -12.83
C HIS A 208 -0.09 2.99 -11.41
N PHE A 209 -1.07 2.11 -11.19
CA PHE A 209 -1.82 1.99 -9.94
C PHE A 209 -2.37 3.34 -9.41
N PRO A 210 -3.23 4.03 -10.15
CA PRO A 210 -3.83 5.27 -9.67
C PRO A 210 -4.70 4.99 -8.43
N GLU A 211 -4.58 5.75 -7.35
CA GLU A 211 -5.38 5.54 -6.12
C GLU A 211 -6.36 6.67 -5.80
N ALA A 212 -6.24 7.83 -6.42
CA ALA A 212 -7.17 8.94 -6.19
C ALA A 212 -7.45 9.72 -7.47
N VAL A 213 -8.61 10.36 -7.48
CA VAL A 213 -9.04 11.27 -8.53
C VAL A 213 -9.65 12.49 -7.85
N ALA A 214 -9.44 13.67 -8.40
CA ALA A 214 -10.21 14.88 -8.12
C ALA A 214 -10.70 15.46 -9.45
N ALA A 215 -11.90 16.04 -9.45
CA ALA A 215 -12.48 16.64 -10.66
C ALA A 215 -13.17 17.96 -10.31
N CYS A 216 -12.89 19.01 -11.09
CA CYS A 216 -13.46 20.35 -10.94
C CYS A 216 -13.41 21.09 -12.29
N ASP A 217 -14.52 21.69 -12.72
CA ASP A 217 -14.61 22.56 -13.91
C ASP A 217 -13.94 22.02 -15.19
N GLY A 218 -14.19 20.75 -15.49
CA GLY A 218 -13.64 20.05 -16.66
C GLY A 218 -12.20 19.56 -16.49
N LEU A 219 -11.52 19.92 -15.40
CA LEU A 219 -10.19 19.40 -15.06
C LEU A 219 -10.32 18.14 -14.20
N VAL A 220 -9.68 17.06 -14.63
CA VAL A 220 -9.59 15.80 -13.88
C VAL A 220 -8.14 15.55 -13.54
N VAL A 221 -7.83 15.46 -12.25
CA VAL A 221 -6.49 15.16 -11.75
C VAL A 221 -6.48 13.77 -11.14
N VAL A 222 -5.53 12.95 -11.56
CA VAL A 222 -5.31 11.59 -11.06
C VAL A 222 -4.03 11.56 -10.25
N ALA A 223 -4.10 11.01 -9.04
CA ALA A 223 -2.91 10.62 -8.31
C ALA A 223 -2.44 9.28 -8.86
N ASP A 224 -1.43 9.34 -9.74
CA ASP A 224 -0.82 8.18 -10.36
C ASP A 224 0.21 7.57 -9.39
N THR A 225 -0.33 6.97 -8.32
CA THR A 225 0.38 6.66 -7.07
C THR A 225 1.61 5.79 -7.28
N GLY A 226 1.50 4.75 -8.10
CA GLY A 226 2.61 3.85 -8.42
C GLY A 226 3.69 4.48 -9.31
N ALA A 227 3.40 5.61 -9.97
CA ALA A 227 4.40 6.41 -10.70
C ALA A 227 4.86 7.64 -9.91
N HIS A 228 4.39 7.81 -8.66
CA HIS A 228 4.76 8.91 -7.76
C HIS A 228 4.56 10.31 -8.37
N ARG A 229 3.45 10.49 -9.08
CA ARG A 229 3.14 11.74 -9.80
C ARG A 229 1.65 12.07 -9.78
N LEU A 230 1.33 13.30 -10.14
CA LEU A 230 -0.03 13.72 -10.48
C LEU A 230 -0.11 13.94 -11.98
N MET A 231 -1.22 13.53 -12.59
CA MET A 231 -1.56 13.85 -13.98
C MET A 231 -2.87 14.60 -14.04
N ALA A 232 -2.91 15.70 -14.77
CA ALA A 232 -4.13 16.41 -15.06
C ALA A 232 -4.51 16.31 -16.53
N GLY A 233 -5.76 15.94 -16.79
CA GLY A 233 -6.35 15.96 -18.11
C GLY A 233 -7.56 16.88 -18.13
N ARG A 234 -7.71 17.66 -19.20
CA ARG A 234 -8.96 18.38 -19.46
C ARG A 234 -9.94 17.46 -20.18
N PHE A 235 -11.07 17.24 -19.54
CA PHE A 235 -12.19 16.50 -20.08
C PHE A 235 -13.09 17.48 -20.86
N ILE A 236 -13.14 17.31 -22.18
CA ILE A 236 -13.93 18.16 -23.09
C ILE A 236 -15.07 17.30 -23.66
N ASP A 237 -16.31 17.71 -23.39
CA ASP A 237 -17.56 17.04 -23.77
C ASP A 237 -17.74 15.61 -23.18
N GLU A 238 -18.86 14.94 -23.47
CA GLU A 238 -19.17 13.56 -23.02
C GLU A 238 -18.26 12.48 -23.66
N ARG A 239 -17.11 12.86 -24.23
CA ARG A 239 -16.18 11.91 -24.85
C ARG A 239 -15.18 11.41 -23.82
N PRO A 240 -14.86 10.10 -23.81
CA PRO A 240 -13.92 9.52 -22.86
C PRO A 240 -12.45 9.80 -23.22
N LEU A 241 -12.15 11.03 -23.65
CA LEU A 241 -10.85 11.47 -24.12
C LEU A 241 -10.46 12.74 -23.36
N ALA A 242 -9.38 12.67 -22.58
CA ALA A 242 -8.83 13.84 -21.91
C ALA A 242 -7.44 14.18 -22.45
N VAL A 243 -7.24 15.45 -22.78
CA VAL A 243 -5.92 15.97 -23.18
C VAL A 243 -5.12 16.23 -21.91
N VAL A 244 -3.94 15.61 -21.79
CA VAL A 244 -3.04 15.87 -20.65
C VAL A 244 -2.55 17.31 -20.72
N GLU A 245 -2.84 18.10 -19.67
CA GLU A 245 -2.40 19.50 -19.58
C GLU A 245 -1.07 19.64 -18.86
N TRP A 246 -0.87 18.85 -17.81
CA TRP A 246 0.35 18.86 -17.02
C TRP A 246 0.55 17.56 -16.25
N ILE A 247 1.81 17.31 -15.93
CA ILE A 247 2.27 16.22 -15.07
C ILE A 247 3.26 16.83 -14.09
N VAL A 248 3.14 16.48 -12.81
CA VAL A 248 4.07 16.89 -11.76
C VAL A 248 4.52 15.67 -10.97
N GLY A 249 5.83 15.55 -10.74
CA GLY A 249 6.46 14.33 -10.22
C GLY A 249 6.81 13.33 -11.33
N LYS A 250 7.83 12.51 -11.05
CA LYS A 250 8.35 11.49 -11.98
C LYS A 250 9.05 10.33 -11.28
N MET A 251 9.67 10.62 -10.14
CA MET A 251 10.35 9.68 -9.27
C MET A 251 9.94 9.96 -7.82
N PRO A 252 10.00 8.95 -6.92
CA PRO A 252 9.69 9.17 -5.52
C PRO A 252 10.62 10.24 -4.92
N GLY A 253 10.04 11.19 -4.19
CA GLY A 253 10.77 12.29 -3.55
C GLY A 253 9.85 13.23 -2.80
N PHE A 254 10.42 14.26 -2.15
CA PHE A 254 9.69 15.19 -1.29
C PHE A 254 9.97 16.67 -1.60
N SER A 255 10.52 16.98 -2.77
CA SER A 255 10.89 18.34 -3.15
C SER A 255 9.64 19.19 -3.39
N SER A 256 9.68 20.43 -2.91
CA SER A 256 8.72 21.51 -3.26
C SER A 256 9.34 22.42 -4.33
N GLY A 257 8.56 23.37 -4.86
CA GLY A 257 9.02 24.30 -5.90
C GLY A 257 8.05 24.34 -7.07
N THR A 258 8.55 24.61 -8.26
CA THR A 258 7.74 24.57 -9.50
C THR A 258 7.28 23.14 -9.80
N PHE A 259 6.27 22.97 -10.67
CA PHE A 259 5.84 21.64 -11.13
C PHE A 259 6.96 20.82 -11.79
N ALA A 260 8.02 21.46 -12.30
CA ALA A 260 9.18 20.76 -12.85
C ALA A 260 10.12 20.19 -11.77
N GLU A 261 10.15 20.81 -10.59
CA GLU A 261 11.05 20.46 -9.48
C GLU A 261 10.37 19.57 -8.44
N ALA A 262 9.06 19.75 -8.28
CA ALA A 262 8.29 19.08 -7.25
C ALA A 262 8.26 17.56 -7.45
N SER A 263 8.40 16.83 -6.35
CA SER A 263 8.28 15.37 -6.30
C SER A 263 7.35 14.94 -5.17
N PHE A 264 6.73 13.78 -5.37
CA PHE A 264 5.82 13.13 -4.43
C PHE A 264 6.32 11.73 -4.14
N PHE A 265 5.79 11.11 -3.10
CA PHE A 265 6.06 9.72 -2.78
C PHE A 265 4.76 9.01 -2.40
N GLY A 266 4.18 8.37 -3.41
CA GLY A 266 2.90 7.66 -3.28
C GLY A 266 1.74 8.61 -2.95
N PRO A 267 1.48 9.64 -3.77
CA PRO A 267 0.35 10.53 -3.56
C PRO A 267 -0.96 9.74 -3.66
N ARG A 268 -1.89 10.00 -2.75
CA ARG A 268 -3.23 9.40 -2.73
C ARG A 268 -4.27 10.52 -2.77
N GLY A 269 -5.03 10.73 -1.69
CA GLY A 269 -6.14 11.69 -1.63
C GLY A 269 -5.87 13.04 -2.28
N LEU A 270 -6.84 13.51 -3.06
CA LEU A 270 -6.81 14.79 -3.76
C LEU A 270 -8.08 15.57 -3.47
N ALA A 271 -7.97 16.88 -3.28
CA ALA A 271 -9.14 17.76 -3.16
C ALA A 271 -8.82 19.15 -3.72
N PHE A 272 -9.68 19.67 -4.59
CA PHE A 272 -9.60 21.06 -5.01
C PHE A 272 -10.03 21.99 -3.87
N SER A 273 -9.40 23.15 -3.77
CA SER A 273 -9.93 24.25 -2.98
C SER A 273 -11.32 24.68 -3.50
N PRO A 274 -12.16 25.32 -2.67
CA PRO A 274 -13.51 25.70 -3.06
C PRO A 274 -13.59 26.59 -4.31
N ASP A 275 -12.58 27.40 -4.55
CA ASP A 275 -12.42 28.29 -5.71
C ASP A 275 -11.73 27.61 -6.91
N GLY A 276 -11.29 26.35 -6.78
CA GLY A 276 -10.59 25.59 -7.80
C GLY A 276 -9.16 26.05 -8.09
N SER A 277 -8.62 27.04 -7.35
CA SER A 277 -7.29 27.62 -7.62
C SER A 277 -6.12 26.75 -7.15
N ALA A 278 -6.36 25.87 -6.17
CA ALA A 278 -5.37 24.99 -5.60
C ALA A 278 -5.86 23.53 -5.48
N LEU A 279 -4.92 22.61 -5.44
CA LEU A 279 -5.15 21.18 -5.22
C LEU A 279 -4.38 20.72 -3.98
N ALA A 280 -5.10 20.30 -2.94
CA ALA A 280 -4.53 19.62 -1.79
C ALA A 280 -4.24 18.16 -2.13
N VAL A 281 -3.10 17.65 -1.65
CA VAL A 281 -2.59 16.32 -1.94
C VAL A 281 -2.18 15.65 -0.64
N ALA A 282 -2.75 14.49 -0.34
CA ALA A 282 -2.23 13.57 0.65
C ALA A 282 -1.02 12.83 0.06
N ASP A 283 0.19 13.29 0.39
CA ASP A 283 1.46 12.71 -0.05
C ASP A 283 1.88 11.62 0.94
N SER A 284 1.22 10.46 0.82
CA SER A 284 1.07 9.49 1.90
C SER A 284 2.40 8.94 2.43
N LEU A 285 3.33 8.53 1.56
CA LEU A 285 4.60 7.95 2.00
C LEU A 285 5.64 9.01 2.36
N ASN A 286 5.38 10.29 2.08
CA ASN A 286 6.13 11.40 2.67
C ASN A 286 5.52 11.88 4.01
N HIS A 287 4.43 11.26 4.47
CA HIS A 287 3.73 11.61 5.70
C HIS A 287 3.35 13.10 5.78
N ALA A 288 2.90 13.65 4.65
CA ALA A 288 2.69 15.08 4.49
C ALA A 288 1.42 15.38 3.70
N VAL A 289 0.89 16.58 3.93
CA VAL A 289 -0.12 17.18 3.04
C VAL A 289 0.56 18.28 2.24
N ARG A 290 0.42 18.22 0.92
CA ARG A 290 0.99 19.19 -0.04
C ARG A 290 -0.13 20.04 -0.63
N LEU A 291 0.20 21.25 -1.05
CA LEU A 291 -0.70 22.12 -1.79
C LEU A 291 -0.04 22.49 -3.12
N ALA A 292 -0.71 22.17 -4.22
CA ALA A 292 -0.35 22.58 -5.56
C ALA A 292 -1.18 23.80 -5.96
N ASP A 293 -0.53 24.94 -6.18
CA ASP A 293 -1.13 26.14 -6.73
C ASP A 293 -1.17 26.01 -8.25
N LEU A 294 -2.36 26.10 -8.84
CA LEU A 294 -2.57 25.78 -10.25
C LEU A 294 -2.31 26.98 -11.18
N GLU A 295 -2.36 28.20 -10.66
CA GLU A 295 -2.06 29.42 -11.40
C GLU A 295 -0.54 29.59 -11.54
N THR A 296 0.17 29.56 -10.42
CA THR A 296 1.63 29.72 -10.36
C THR A 296 2.39 28.44 -10.73
N ARG A 297 1.69 27.30 -10.78
CA ARG A 297 2.26 25.96 -11.03
C ARG A 297 3.40 25.63 -10.05
N THR A 298 3.11 25.80 -8.76
CA THR A 298 4.04 25.48 -7.68
C THR A 298 3.43 24.50 -6.68
N VAL A 299 4.27 23.72 -6.02
CA VAL A 299 3.89 22.82 -4.94
C VAL A 299 4.63 23.23 -3.68
N ARG A 300 3.91 23.33 -2.57
CA ARG A 300 4.48 23.54 -1.23
C ARG A 300 3.97 22.50 -0.25
N THR A 301 4.73 22.24 0.80
CA THR A 301 4.33 21.38 1.92
C THR A 301 3.60 22.20 2.98
N LEU A 302 2.46 21.71 3.48
CA LEU A 302 1.82 22.29 4.65
C LEU A 302 2.59 21.92 5.92
N PRO A 303 2.64 22.79 6.93
CA PRO A 303 3.40 22.52 8.14
C PRO A 303 2.84 21.33 8.92
N GLY A 304 3.75 20.63 9.60
CA GLY A 304 3.45 19.49 10.47
C GLY A 304 3.52 18.13 9.78
N PHE A 305 3.46 17.08 10.61
CA PHE A 305 3.58 15.70 10.19
C PHE A 305 2.22 15.01 10.35
N VAL A 306 1.77 14.34 9.28
CA VAL A 306 0.58 13.49 9.33
C VAL A 306 1.03 12.11 8.89
N ARG A 307 1.03 11.12 9.80
CA ARG A 307 1.52 9.78 9.43
C ARG A 307 0.55 9.14 8.44
N LEU A 308 1.00 8.99 7.20
CA LEU A 308 0.32 8.28 6.12
C LEU A 308 -1.12 8.81 5.86
N PRO A 309 -1.27 10.10 5.48
CA PRO A 309 -2.59 10.62 5.14
C PRO A 309 -3.14 9.88 3.93
N THR A 310 -4.39 9.44 3.99
CA THR A 310 -5.01 8.69 2.88
C THR A 310 -5.96 9.54 2.05
N ALA A 311 -6.60 10.53 2.67
CA ALA A 311 -7.56 11.42 2.05
C ALA A 311 -7.40 12.85 2.56
N VAL A 312 -7.83 13.79 1.72
CA VAL A 312 -8.00 15.20 2.08
C VAL A 312 -9.35 15.68 1.57
N ALA A 313 -9.97 16.63 2.26
CA ALA A 313 -11.21 17.26 1.84
C ALA A 313 -11.30 18.68 2.38
N TYR A 314 -11.93 19.56 1.61
CA TYR A 314 -12.31 20.89 2.06
C TYR A 314 -13.72 20.89 2.63
N LEU A 315 -13.93 21.69 3.67
CA LEU A 315 -15.25 22.08 4.16
C LEU A 315 -15.24 23.60 4.38
N GLY A 316 -15.90 24.32 3.46
CA GLY A 316 -15.58 25.73 3.23
C GLY A 316 -14.08 25.90 2.92
N GLU A 317 -13.46 26.94 3.46
CA GLU A 317 -12.02 27.20 3.29
C GLU A 317 -11.10 26.31 4.16
N THR A 318 -11.68 25.46 5.01
CA THR A 318 -10.88 24.63 5.93
C THR A 318 -10.53 23.30 5.29
N LEU A 319 -9.23 23.00 5.24
CA LEU A 319 -8.70 21.72 4.77
C LEU A 319 -8.61 20.70 5.92
N PHE A 320 -9.09 19.49 5.67
CA PHE A 320 -8.99 18.35 6.56
C PHE A 320 -8.24 17.20 5.89
N ALA A 321 -7.59 16.37 6.69
CA ALA A 321 -6.93 15.15 6.25
C ALA A 321 -7.36 13.94 7.10
N ALA A 322 -7.50 12.79 6.45
CA ALA A 322 -7.67 11.51 7.12
C ALA A 322 -6.30 10.99 7.56
N ALA A 323 -6.12 10.77 8.86
CA ALA A 323 -4.89 10.25 9.46
C ALA A 323 -5.17 8.87 10.10
N PRO A 324 -5.24 7.79 9.29
CA PRO A 324 -5.65 6.47 9.76
C PRO A 324 -4.75 5.94 10.90
N CYS A 325 -3.43 6.11 10.79
CA CYS A 325 -2.47 5.68 11.80
C CYS A 325 -2.64 6.42 13.15
N ALA A 326 -3.21 7.64 13.13
CA ALA A 326 -3.55 8.39 14.34
C ALA A 326 -5.00 8.15 14.81
N GLY A 327 -5.78 7.38 14.05
CA GLY A 327 -7.21 7.17 14.29
C GLY A 327 -7.99 8.48 14.35
N ALA A 328 -7.68 9.42 13.46
CA ALA A 328 -8.24 10.78 13.54
C ALA A 328 -8.45 11.44 12.19
N ILE A 329 -9.45 12.31 12.15
CA ILE A 329 -9.56 13.39 11.17
C ILE A 329 -8.83 14.59 11.75
N VAL A 330 -7.88 15.14 11.00
CA VAL A 330 -7.11 16.32 11.42
C VAL A 330 -7.48 17.52 10.56
N ARG A 331 -7.63 18.68 11.19
CA ARG A 331 -7.72 19.98 10.54
C ARG A 331 -6.31 20.46 10.23
N MET A 332 -6.06 20.85 8.99
CA MET A 332 -4.78 21.41 8.56
C MET A 332 -4.79 22.93 8.73
N ASN A 333 -3.78 23.48 9.40
CA ASN A 333 -3.61 24.92 9.53
C ASN A 333 -2.12 25.31 9.47
N GLU A 334 -1.81 26.61 9.52
CA GLU A 334 -0.43 27.12 9.43
C GLU A 334 0.48 26.75 10.62
N LYS A 335 -0.08 26.31 11.74
CA LYS A 335 0.68 25.83 12.90
C LYS A 335 0.91 24.32 12.87
N GLY A 336 0.16 23.59 12.05
CA GLY A 336 0.22 22.14 11.92
C GLY A 336 -1.15 21.47 11.95
N PRO A 337 -1.18 20.12 11.92
CA PRO A 337 -2.42 19.36 12.03
C PRO A 337 -2.97 19.40 13.46
N GLU A 338 -4.26 19.65 13.60
CA GLU A 338 -5.00 19.58 14.87
C GLU A 338 -6.08 18.51 14.79
N ILE A 339 -6.21 17.66 15.81
CA ILE A 339 -7.25 16.62 15.82
C ILE A 339 -8.63 17.29 15.89
N ALA A 340 -9.44 17.06 14.86
CA ALA A 340 -10.82 17.53 14.78
C ALA A 340 -11.82 16.48 15.30
N ALA A 341 -11.60 15.21 14.95
CA ALA A 341 -12.41 14.09 15.41
C ALA A 341 -11.58 12.80 15.53
N ARG A 342 -11.93 11.93 16.47
CA ARG A 342 -11.34 10.58 16.60
C ARG A 342 -12.19 9.60 15.81
N VAL A 343 -11.60 9.03 14.75
CA VAL A 343 -12.23 8.07 13.85
C VAL A 343 -11.20 6.99 13.55
N PRO A 344 -11.27 5.83 14.24
CA PRO A 344 -10.33 4.73 14.05
C PRO A 344 -10.25 4.30 12.57
N GLY A 345 -9.03 4.25 12.04
CA GLY A 345 -8.77 3.78 10.67
C GLY A 345 -9.44 4.60 9.56
N VAL A 346 -9.77 5.88 9.78
CA VAL A 346 -10.41 6.73 8.74
C VAL A 346 -9.66 6.68 7.41
N LEU A 347 -10.37 6.36 6.33
CA LEU A 347 -9.79 6.10 5.01
C LEU A 347 -10.05 7.23 4.01
N ALA A 348 -11.28 7.74 3.96
CA ALA A 348 -11.74 8.71 2.97
C ALA A 348 -12.59 9.82 3.59
N LEU A 349 -12.61 10.99 2.96
CA LEU A 349 -13.34 12.19 3.40
C LEU A 349 -14.06 12.84 2.22
N ALA A 350 -15.21 13.45 2.48
CA ALA A 350 -15.89 14.34 1.53
C ALA A 350 -16.71 15.41 2.27
N GLY A 351 -16.60 16.69 1.89
CA GLY A 351 -17.32 17.79 2.53
C GLY A 351 -18.52 18.26 1.71
N ASP A 352 -19.71 18.38 2.33
CA ASP A 352 -20.94 18.82 1.66
C ASP A 352 -21.25 20.33 1.82
N GLY A 353 -20.33 21.06 2.46
CA GLY A 353 -20.49 22.48 2.81
C GLY A 353 -20.91 22.70 4.27
N GLU A 354 -21.56 21.72 4.91
CA GLU A 354 -21.97 21.77 6.31
C GLU A 354 -21.24 20.73 7.18
N ARG A 355 -21.05 19.52 6.65
CA ARG A 355 -20.49 18.36 7.33
C ARG A 355 -19.40 17.70 6.50
N LEU A 356 -18.50 17.04 7.21
CA LEU A 356 -17.57 16.08 6.63
C LEU A 356 -18.16 14.68 6.74
N TRP A 357 -18.39 14.05 5.60
CA TRP A 357 -18.62 12.63 5.50
C TRP A 357 -17.29 11.90 5.51
N PHE A 358 -17.24 10.74 6.16
CA PHE A 358 -16.05 9.92 6.22
C PHE A 358 -16.36 8.44 6.05
N LEU A 359 -15.35 7.72 5.57
CA LEU A 359 -15.29 6.27 5.60
C LEU A 359 -14.34 5.84 6.73
N ASP A 360 -14.84 5.06 7.69
CA ASP A 360 -14.04 4.55 8.81
C ASP A 360 -13.28 3.25 8.47
N GLY A 361 -12.40 2.81 9.39
CA GLY A 361 -11.59 1.60 9.20
C GLY A 361 -12.38 0.29 9.22
N ALA A 362 -13.62 0.30 9.70
CA ALA A 362 -14.52 -0.86 9.67
C ALA A 362 -15.38 -0.91 8.38
N GLY A 363 -15.20 0.06 7.48
CA GLY A 363 -15.97 0.16 6.24
C GLY A 363 -17.33 0.83 6.42
N GLY A 364 -17.57 1.51 7.55
CA GLY A 364 -18.77 2.28 7.84
C GLY A 364 -18.71 3.71 7.29
N ILE A 365 -19.88 4.29 7.04
CA ILE A 365 -20.02 5.71 6.68
C ILE A 365 -20.47 6.49 7.91
N GLY A 366 -19.76 7.57 8.21
CA GLY A 366 -20.14 8.51 9.25
C GLY A 366 -20.06 9.95 8.79
N TRP A 367 -20.44 10.85 9.69
CA TRP A 367 -20.38 12.29 9.48
C TRP A 367 -19.84 13.01 10.71
N PHE A 368 -19.22 14.16 10.48
CA PHE A 368 -18.67 15.05 11.48
C PHE A 368 -19.07 16.50 11.15
N ASP A 369 -19.63 17.20 12.13
CA ASP A 369 -19.94 18.63 12.05
C ASP A 369 -18.86 19.42 12.82
N PRO A 370 -17.98 20.16 12.13
CA PRO A 370 -16.93 20.92 12.81
C PRO A 370 -17.44 22.15 13.55
N GLY A 371 -18.66 22.62 13.28
CA GLY A 371 -19.25 23.80 13.91
C GLY A 371 -19.63 23.55 15.37
N ASN A 372 -20.05 22.33 15.70
CA ASN A 372 -20.42 21.94 17.06
C ASN A 372 -19.66 20.71 17.59
N GLY A 373 -18.85 20.05 16.77
CA GLY A 373 -18.07 18.87 17.14
C GLY A 373 -18.87 17.56 17.14
N ALA A 374 -20.13 17.56 16.69
CA ALA A 374 -20.96 16.37 16.67
C ALA A 374 -20.47 15.36 15.63
N THR A 375 -20.60 14.08 15.97
CA THR A 375 -20.30 12.97 15.07
C THR A 375 -21.47 11.99 15.07
N GLY A 376 -21.66 11.28 13.96
CA GLY A 376 -22.66 10.22 13.86
C GLY A 376 -22.30 9.20 12.80
N ALA A 377 -22.97 8.05 12.85
CA ALA A 377 -22.87 6.98 11.86
C ALA A 377 -24.15 6.95 11.00
N LEU A 378 -24.01 6.63 9.72
CA LEU A 378 -25.12 6.39 8.81
C LEU A 378 -25.44 4.89 8.79
N ALA A 379 -26.66 4.52 9.18
CA ALA A 379 -27.11 3.14 9.12
C ALA A 379 -27.34 2.73 7.65
N LEU A 380 -26.53 1.81 7.15
CA LEU A 380 -26.61 1.36 5.75
C LEU A 380 -27.56 0.17 5.60
N SER A 381 -28.35 0.17 4.53
CA SER A 381 -29.24 -0.95 4.14
C SER A 381 -28.50 -2.26 3.85
N ARG A 382 -27.20 -2.19 3.54
CA ARG A 382 -26.27 -3.32 3.50
C ARG A 382 -24.85 -2.86 3.87
N PRO A 383 -23.99 -3.75 4.39
CA PRO A 383 -22.57 -3.47 4.53
C PRO A 383 -21.91 -3.16 3.18
N LEU A 384 -20.88 -2.30 3.23
CA LEU A 384 -19.97 -2.08 2.12
C LEU A 384 -18.88 -3.17 2.12
N VAL A 385 -18.35 -3.50 0.94
CA VAL A 385 -17.34 -4.56 0.80
C VAL A 385 -15.97 -3.94 0.52
N ARG A 386 -15.14 -3.84 1.57
CA ARG A 386 -13.81 -3.19 1.55
C ARG A 386 -13.81 -1.87 0.77
N PRO A 387 -14.62 -0.87 1.20
CA PRO A 387 -14.63 0.43 0.56
C PRO A 387 -13.28 1.16 0.74
N ALA A 388 -12.90 2.01 -0.22
CA ALA A 388 -11.63 2.74 -0.15
C ALA A 388 -11.74 4.23 -0.51
N GLY A 389 -12.69 4.61 -1.36
CA GLY A 389 -12.91 5.99 -1.76
C GLY A 389 -14.34 6.44 -1.51
N LEU A 390 -14.49 7.73 -1.22
CA LEU A 390 -15.75 8.40 -0.95
C LEU A 390 -15.74 9.75 -1.66
N CYS A 391 -16.80 10.08 -2.39
CA CYS A 391 -17.04 11.44 -2.87
C CYS A 391 -18.53 11.78 -2.80
N LEU A 392 -18.84 13.06 -2.94
CA LEU A 392 -20.22 13.53 -3.09
C LEU A 392 -20.53 13.70 -4.56
N ALA A 393 -21.79 13.49 -4.93
CA ALA A 393 -22.29 13.81 -6.24
C ALA A 393 -23.68 14.44 -6.14
N GLN A 394 -23.94 15.43 -7.00
CA GLN A 394 -25.27 16.01 -7.15
C GLN A 394 -25.96 15.35 -8.34
N ALA A 395 -27.10 14.70 -8.08
CA ALA A 395 -28.00 14.16 -9.11
C ALA A 395 -29.39 14.78 -8.91
N ASP A 396 -30.42 13.94 -8.74
CA ASP A 396 -31.77 14.39 -8.35
C ASP A 396 -31.85 14.71 -6.84
N GLY A 397 -30.70 14.63 -6.16
CA GLY A 397 -30.43 14.92 -4.75
C GLY A 397 -28.94 14.71 -4.45
N LEU A 398 -28.52 14.97 -3.21
CA LEU A 398 -27.16 14.67 -2.76
C LEU A 398 -27.00 13.14 -2.66
N LEU A 399 -25.93 12.61 -3.24
CA LEU A 399 -25.54 11.20 -3.12
C LEU A 399 -24.12 11.09 -2.58
N LEU A 400 -23.90 10.12 -1.71
CA LEU A 400 -22.57 9.63 -1.36
C LEU A 400 -22.20 8.54 -2.37
N CYS A 401 -21.04 8.67 -3.01
CA CYS A 401 -20.55 7.69 -3.97
C CYS A 401 -19.30 7.01 -3.40
N VAL A 402 -19.27 5.68 -3.44
CA VAL A 402 -18.23 4.87 -2.81
C VAL A 402 -17.60 3.94 -3.85
N ALA A 403 -16.27 3.89 -3.87
CA ALA A 403 -15.53 2.84 -4.56
C ALA A 403 -15.38 1.63 -3.61
N GLU A 404 -16.11 0.55 -3.90
CA GLU A 404 -16.05 -0.72 -3.16
C GLU A 404 -14.96 -1.60 -3.77
N THR A 405 -13.73 -1.52 -3.22
CA THR A 405 -12.57 -2.27 -3.72
C THR A 405 -12.84 -3.78 -3.71
N GLY A 406 -13.42 -4.29 -2.62
CA GLY A 406 -13.73 -5.73 -2.49
C GLY A 406 -14.85 -6.19 -3.42
N ALA A 407 -15.87 -5.36 -3.65
CA ALA A 407 -16.96 -5.69 -4.59
C ALA A 407 -16.57 -5.50 -6.07
N ASN A 408 -15.42 -4.88 -6.36
CA ASN A 408 -15.03 -4.44 -7.71
C ASN A 408 -16.16 -3.60 -8.36
N ALA A 409 -16.67 -2.63 -7.61
CA ALA A 409 -17.87 -1.89 -7.96
C ALA A 409 -17.83 -0.46 -7.43
N VAL A 410 -18.75 0.35 -7.97
CA VAL A 410 -19.09 1.68 -7.47
C VAL A 410 -20.50 1.61 -6.91
N ALA A 411 -20.69 2.09 -5.69
CA ALA A 411 -21.99 2.22 -5.05
C ALA A 411 -22.38 3.68 -4.86
N THR A 412 -23.69 3.93 -4.87
CA THR A 412 -24.31 5.19 -4.46
C THR A 412 -25.12 4.95 -3.20
N ILE A 413 -25.08 5.90 -2.28
CA ILE A 413 -25.80 5.86 -1.01
C ILE A 413 -26.63 7.13 -0.89
N ASP A 414 -27.91 6.96 -0.58
CA ASP A 414 -28.77 8.07 -0.18
C ASP A 414 -28.46 8.44 1.28
N PRO A 415 -27.94 9.64 1.57
CA PRO A 415 -27.56 10.03 2.92
C PRO A 415 -28.76 10.19 3.88
N ALA A 416 -29.99 10.35 3.37
CA ALA A 416 -31.19 10.48 4.19
C ALA A 416 -31.73 9.12 4.66
N THR A 417 -31.59 8.07 3.85
CA THR A 417 -32.18 6.75 4.10
C THR A 417 -31.14 5.65 4.39
N GLY A 418 -29.88 5.87 4.02
CA GLY A 418 -28.84 4.84 4.05
C GLY A 418 -29.02 3.74 2.99
N GLU A 419 -29.87 3.95 1.99
CA GLU A 419 -30.08 3.00 0.90
C GLU A 419 -28.80 2.91 0.04
N VAL A 420 -28.25 1.70 -0.10
CA VAL A 420 -27.02 1.44 -0.84
C VAL A 420 -27.37 0.73 -2.15
N LYS A 421 -27.05 1.34 -3.28
CA LYS A 421 -27.26 0.80 -4.63
C LYS A 421 -25.93 0.64 -5.35
N THR A 422 -25.68 -0.53 -5.90
CA THR A 422 -24.55 -0.71 -6.83
C THR A 422 -24.86 0.02 -8.13
N ARG A 423 -24.07 1.06 -8.42
CA ARG A 423 -24.20 1.88 -9.63
C ARG A 423 -23.53 1.24 -10.84
N ALA A 424 -22.32 0.72 -10.66
CA ALA A 424 -21.55 0.08 -11.71
C ALA A 424 -20.66 -1.02 -11.12
N GLY A 425 -20.29 -2.00 -11.95
CA GLY A 425 -19.43 -3.13 -11.55
C GLY A 425 -20.19 -4.44 -11.47
N LYS A 426 -19.71 -5.43 -12.22
CA LYS A 426 -20.25 -6.81 -12.26
C LYS A 426 -19.14 -7.84 -11.99
N GLY A 427 -18.24 -7.51 -11.06
CA GLY A 427 -17.12 -8.34 -10.63
C GLY A 427 -15.79 -7.92 -11.25
N ARG A 428 -14.76 -8.74 -10.97
CA ARG A 428 -13.37 -8.49 -11.35
C ARG A 428 -13.15 -8.54 -12.87
N GLY A 429 -12.41 -7.57 -13.41
CA GLY A 429 -11.89 -7.57 -14.76
C GLY A 429 -11.76 -6.16 -15.34
N TYR A 430 -11.45 -6.07 -16.64
CA TYR A 430 -11.35 -4.81 -17.37
C TYR A 430 -12.31 -4.85 -18.57
N VAL A 431 -13.54 -4.39 -18.34
CA VAL A 431 -14.62 -4.41 -19.35
C VAL A 431 -15.42 -3.12 -19.25
N ASP A 432 -15.63 -2.45 -20.38
CA ASP A 432 -16.49 -1.26 -20.54
C ASP A 432 -17.92 -1.61 -20.99
N GLY A 433 -18.78 -0.60 -21.02
CA GLY A 433 -20.16 -0.68 -21.49
C GLY A 433 -21.18 -0.84 -20.37
N PHE A 434 -22.30 -1.50 -20.68
CA PHE A 434 -23.45 -1.64 -19.77
C PHE A 434 -23.20 -2.57 -18.57
N ARG A 435 -22.28 -3.54 -18.70
CA ARG A 435 -21.89 -4.48 -17.64
C ARG A 435 -20.41 -4.33 -17.31
N PRO A 436 -19.99 -3.16 -16.82
CA PRO A 436 -18.58 -2.89 -16.66
C PRO A 436 -18.00 -3.77 -15.55
N ARG A 437 -16.71 -4.09 -15.70
CA ARG A 437 -15.91 -4.77 -14.69
C ARG A 437 -14.75 -3.87 -14.29
N PHE A 438 -14.43 -3.93 -13.00
CA PHE A 438 -13.32 -3.20 -12.37
C PHE A 438 -12.37 -4.20 -11.74
N PHE A 439 -11.18 -3.77 -11.36
CA PHE A 439 -10.27 -4.54 -10.53
C PHE A 439 -9.69 -3.66 -9.42
N GLY A 440 -10.31 -3.75 -8.25
CA GLY A 440 -9.94 -2.99 -7.06
C GLY A 440 -10.01 -1.47 -7.27
N PRO A 441 -11.17 -0.90 -7.63
CA PRO A 441 -11.33 0.55 -7.71
C PRO A 441 -11.14 1.19 -6.33
N ARG A 442 -10.45 2.34 -6.27
CA ARG A 442 -10.15 3.03 -5.01
C ARG A 442 -10.53 4.49 -5.04
N GLY A 443 -9.91 5.27 -5.93
CA GLY A 443 -10.19 6.69 -6.06
C GLY A 443 -11.52 6.94 -6.74
N ILE A 444 -12.29 7.91 -6.24
CA ILE A 444 -13.54 8.33 -6.86
C ILE A 444 -13.74 9.84 -6.70
N ALA A 445 -14.18 10.50 -7.76
CA ALA A 445 -14.58 11.90 -7.76
C ALA A 445 -15.77 12.11 -8.68
N ALA A 446 -16.61 13.11 -8.37
CA ALA A 446 -17.73 13.48 -9.22
C ALA A 446 -17.47 14.82 -9.89
N MET A 447 -17.95 14.96 -11.12
CA MET A 447 -18.08 16.23 -11.81
C MET A 447 -19.34 16.17 -12.67
N SER A 448 -20.28 17.09 -12.41
CA SER A 448 -21.61 17.05 -12.99
C SER A 448 -22.29 15.68 -12.76
N ARG A 449 -22.80 15.01 -13.80
CA ARG A 449 -23.43 13.68 -13.69
C ARG A 449 -22.46 12.52 -14.00
N THR A 450 -21.16 12.74 -13.87
CA THR A 450 -20.13 11.74 -14.16
C THR A 450 -19.28 11.48 -12.93
N LEU A 451 -19.07 10.21 -12.61
CA LEU A 451 -18.09 9.76 -11.63
C LEU A 451 -16.82 9.32 -12.36
N PHE A 452 -15.68 9.85 -11.95
CA PHE A 452 -14.37 9.38 -12.35
C PHE A 452 -13.84 8.42 -11.28
N VAL A 453 -13.35 7.26 -11.71
CA VAL A 453 -12.96 6.16 -10.84
C VAL A 453 -11.56 5.71 -11.21
N ALA A 454 -10.65 5.74 -10.24
CA ALA A 454 -9.34 5.13 -10.38
C ALA A 454 -9.50 3.61 -10.20
N ASP A 455 -9.43 2.88 -11.31
CA ASP A 455 -9.51 1.43 -11.37
C ASP A 455 -8.11 0.85 -11.17
N THR A 456 -7.66 0.92 -9.92
CA THR A 456 -6.25 0.86 -9.52
C THR A 456 -5.51 -0.35 -10.08
N SER A 457 -6.07 -1.56 -9.97
CA SER A 457 -5.36 -2.77 -10.42
C SER A 457 -5.44 -2.99 -11.92
N ASN A 458 -6.31 -2.26 -12.62
CA ASN A 458 -6.36 -2.21 -14.08
C ASN A 458 -5.55 -1.03 -14.65
N HIS A 459 -4.83 -0.27 -13.83
CA HIS A 459 -3.98 0.84 -14.31
C HIS A 459 -4.76 1.91 -15.10
N ALA A 460 -6.04 2.11 -14.77
CA ALA A 460 -6.94 2.90 -15.61
C ALA A 460 -7.75 3.95 -14.83
N LEU A 461 -8.12 5.01 -15.54
CA LEU A 461 -9.18 5.93 -15.14
C LEU A 461 -10.48 5.55 -15.87
N ARG A 462 -11.59 5.44 -15.15
CA ARG A 462 -12.90 5.05 -15.69
C ARG A 462 -13.92 6.16 -15.44
N ALA A 463 -14.85 6.36 -16.36
CA ALA A 463 -15.99 7.25 -16.20
C ALA A 463 -17.28 6.42 -16.06
N VAL A 464 -18.12 6.77 -15.08
CA VAL A 464 -19.41 6.14 -14.80
C VAL A 464 -20.49 7.23 -14.82
N SER A 465 -21.53 7.03 -15.62
CA SER A 465 -22.66 7.97 -15.66
C SER A 465 -23.58 7.79 -14.45
N LEU A 466 -24.04 8.91 -13.87
CA LEU A 466 -25.07 8.96 -12.83
C LEU A 466 -26.49 9.07 -13.42
N ALA A 467 -26.63 9.47 -14.69
CA ALA A 467 -27.91 9.50 -15.38
C ALA A 467 -28.24 8.13 -15.99
N GLU A 468 -27.26 7.49 -16.64
CA GLU A 468 -27.44 6.25 -17.40
C GLU A 468 -26.68 5.09 -16.78
N SER A 469 -27.15 3.86 -17.02
CA SER A 469 -26.44 2.67 -16.57
C SER A 469 -25.28 2.35 -17.51
N GLY A 470 -24.04 2.39 -17.02
CA GLY A 470 -22.84 2.00 -17.79
C GLY A 470 -21.57 2.67 -17.29
N ALA A 471 -20.41 2.16 -17.74
CA ALA A 471 -19.11 2.80 -17.53
C ALA A 471 -18.23 2.66 -18.79
N GLY A 472 -17.34 3.62 -19.02
CA GLY A 472 -16.35 3.60 -20.10
C GLY A 472 -14.96 3.98 -19.60
N SER A 473 -13.90 3.49 -20.24
CA SER A 473 -12.52 3.88 -19.92
C SER A 473 -12.24 5.28 -20.44
N VAL A 474 -11.65 6.13 -19.60
CA VAL A 474 -11.15 7.44 -20.01
C VAL A 474 -9.71 7.27 -20.47
N THR A 475 -9.46 7.57 -21.74
CA THR A 475 -8.11 7.56 -22.28
C THR A 475 -7.48 8.93 -22.10
N LEU A 476 -6.38 8.99 -21.35
CA LEU A 476 -5.52 10.16 -21.27
C LEU A 476 -4.51 10.09 -22.41
N TYR A 477 -4.41 11.15 -23.21
CA TYR A 477 -3.43 11.21 -24.30
C TYR A 477 -2.71 12.56 -24.30
N ALA A 478 -1.45 12.56 -24.73
CA ALA A 478 -0.72 13.77 -25.04
C ALA A 478 -1.28 14.34 -26.35
N ALA A 479 -1.60 15.63 -26.39
CA ALA A 479 -1.86 16.30 -27.67
C ALA A 479 -0.61 16.14 -28.55
N ALA A 480 -0.81 15.75 -29.82
CA ALA A 480 0.26 15.82 -30.80
C ALA A 480 0.60 17.30 -30.99
N GLU A 481 1.87 17.67 -30.77
CA GLU A 481 2.41 19.00 -31.09
C GLU A 481 2.32 19.31 -32.58
#